data_AF-A0A954P5Q2-F1
#
_entry.id   AF-A0A954P5Q2-F1
#
_cell.length_a   1.000
_cell.length_b   1.000
_cell.length_c   1.000
_cell.angle_alpha   90.00
_cell.angle_beta   90.00
_cell.angle_gamma   90.00
#
_symmetry.space_group_name_H-M   'P 1'
#
loop_
_entity.id
_entity.type
_entity.pdbx_description
1 polymer ?
#
loop_
_entity_poly.entity_id
_entity_poly.type
_entity_poly.pdbx_seq_one_letter_code
_entity_poly.pdbx_strand_id
1 'polypeptide(L)'
;TLFTPDHPGRELWYEYHSNESADPATVLFHALGAWRISGGFHDLLWEPAFVKAAEQLLGGPVRFWHDQLFCKPARHGGVVAWHQDYSYWTRTVPMAHLTCWIGLDESTRENGCLHYIPGSHRWELLPVTGLAGDMTAIRNVLNDEQWEQFQHPVAIELKPGEASFHHPLMVHGSFENLTDIPRRATVINAFRDGVCSASDEPLLAGVPPVPSGQPMTGRFFPLLSAAAGSTDRTT
;
A
#
# COMPACT_ATOMS: atom_id res chain seq x y z
N THR A 1 -0.42 -21.34 -1.88
CA THR A 1 -1.18 -20.08 -1.67
C THR A 1 -0.37 -18.95 -2.31
N LEU A 2 -0.87 -17.72 -2.49
CA LEU A 2 -0.06 -16.64 -3.11
C LEU A 2 1.24 -16.30 -2.34
N PHE A 3 1.34 -16.78 -1.09
CA PHE A 3 2.48 -16.61 -0.19
C PHE A 3 3.56 -17.69 -0.35
N THR A 4 3.34 -18.72 -1.18
CA THR A 4 4.32 -19.79 -1.40
C THR A 4 5.26 -19.44 -2.57
N PRO A 5 6.59 -19.54 -2.41
CA PRO A 5 7.54 -19.14 -3.46
C PRO A 5 7.38 -19.85 -4.81
N ASP A 6 6.80 -21.04 -4.85
CA ASP A 6 6.58 -21.86 -6.04
C ASP A 6 5.16 -21.73 -6.63
N HIS A 7 4.40 -20.71 -6.22
CA HIS A 7 3.03 -20.50 -6.71
C HIS A 7 2.97 -20.35 -8.24
N PRO A 8 2.04 -21.03 -8.94
CA PRO A 8 1.80 -20.82 -10.37
C PRO A 8 1.45 -19.37 -10.69
N GLY A 9 2.13 -18.73 -11.65
CA GLY A 9 1.96 -17.29 -11.93
C GLY A 9 2.94 -16.38 -11.21
N ARG A 10 3.97 -16.93 -10.53
CA ARG A 10 5.02 -16.15 -9.86
C ARG A 10 5.70 -15.15 -10.82
N GLU A 11 5.83 -15.50 -12.09
CA GLU A 11 6.39 -14.66 -13.14
C GLU A 11 5.59 -13.39 -13.44
N LEU A 12 4.36 -13.30 -12.94
CA LEU A 12 3.48 -12.15 -13.12
C LEU A 12 3.57 -11.13 -11.97
N TRP A 13 4.25 -11.46 -10.87
CA TRP A 13 4.57 -10.48 -9.82
C TRP A 13 5.49 -9.41 -10.40
N TYR A 14 5.20 -8.14 -10.10
CA TYR A 14 6.15 -7.05 -10.28
C TYR A 14 7.31 -7.19 -9.29
N GLU A 15 6.99 -7.57 -8.05
CA GLU A 15 7.94 -7.77 -6.96
C GLU A 15 7.45 -8.92 -6.07
N TYR A 16 8.37 -9.72 -5.53
CA TYR A 16 8.05 -10.83 -4.63
C TYR A 16 9.19 -11.04 -3.63
N HIS A 17 8.90 -10.74 -2.36
CA HIS A 17 9.82 -10.87 -1.24
C HIS A 17 9.24 -11.87 -0.24
N SER A 18 9.84 -13.05 -0.17
CA SER A 18 9.47 -14.05 0.84
C SER A 18 9.82 -13.60 2.26
N ASN A 19 10.80 -12.69 2.39
CA ASN A 19 11.12 -11.97 3.61
C ASN A 19 11.79 -10.62 3.28
N GLU A 20 11.19 -9.52 3.71
CA GLU A 20 11.76 -8.16 3.62
C GLU A 20 12.70 -7.83 4.81
N SER A 21 12.71 -8.67 5.84
CA SER A 21 13.60 -8.51 6.99
C SER A 21 14.99 -9.09 6.72
N ALA A 22 16.03 -8.37 7.16
CA ALA A 22 17.39 -8.88 7.21
C ALA A 22 17.63 -9.82 8.40
N ASP A 23 16.76 -9.78 9.41
CA ASP A 23 16.82 -10.68 10.57
C ASP A 23 16.00 -11.95 10.28
N PRO A 24 16.62 -13.14 10.23
CA PRO A 24 15.91 -14.39 9.96
C PRO A 24 14.92 -14.79 11.08
N ALA A 25 15.01 -14.20 12.27
CA ALA A 25 14.05 -14.41 13.35
C ALA A 25 12.73 -13.66 13.12
N THR A 26 12.68 -12.73 12.16
CA THR A 26 11.48 -12.01 11.79
C THR A 26 11.19 -12.19 10.30
N VAL A 27 9.91 -12.36 9.96
CA VAL A 27 9.48 -12.56 8.58
C VAL A 27 8.45 -11.49 8.23
N LEU A 28 8.66 -10.83 7.11
CA LEU A 28 7.69 -9.93 6.51
C LEU A 28 7.55 -10.29 5.04
N PHE A 29 6.42 -10.87 4.66
CA PHE A 29 6.13 -11.15 3.26
C PHE A 29 5.54 -9.90 2.60
N HIS A 30 6.03 -9.61 1.39
CA HIS A 30 5.57 -8.51 0.58
C HIS A 30 5.65 -8.85 -0.91
N ALA A 31 4.60 -8.54 -1.69
CA ALA A 31 4.60 -8.75 -3.13
C ALA A 31 3.67 -7.76 -3.84
N LEU A 32 3.99 -7.40 -5.10
CA LEU A 32 3.22 -6.47 -5.94
C LEU A 32 2.76 -7.15 -7.23
N GLY A 33 1.51 -7.01 -7.63
CA GLY A 33 0.97 -7.56 -8.88
C GLY A 33 -0.06 -8.68 -8.71
N ALA A 34 -0.71 -8.81 -7.55
CA ALA A 34 -1.68 -9.88 -7.28
C ALA A 34 -2.90 -9.79 -8.21
N TRP A 35 -3.28 -8.58 -8.60
CA TRP A 35 -4.35 -8.30 -9.56
C TRP A 35 -4.15 -8.97 -10.94
N ARG A 36 -2.91 -9.33 -11.30
CA ARG A 36 -2.59 -10.03 -12.56
C ARG A 36 -2.71 -11.55 -12.45
N ILE A 37 -2.74 -12.06 -11.21
CA ILE A 37 -2.60 -13.48 -10.91
C ILE A 37 -3.95 -14.09 -10.55
N SER A 38 -4.79 -13.36 -9.82
CA SER A 38 -6.08 -13.86 -9.33
C SER A 38 -7.21 -12.91 -9.69
N GLY A 39 -8.30 -13.47 -10.22
CA GLY A 39 -9.51 -12.72 -10.54
C GLY A 39 -10.10 -11.97 -9.34
N GLY A 40 -9.97 -12.51 -8.11
CA GLY A 40 -10.46 -11.82 -6.91
C GLY A 40 -9.71 -10.51 -6.61
N PHE A 41 -8.38 -10.49 -6.79
CA PHE A 41 -7.59 -9.26 -6.62
C PHE A 41 -7.72 -8.32 -7.80
N HIS A 42 -7.97 -8.85 -9.00
CA HIS A 42 -8.35 -8.06 -10.15
C HIS A 42 -9.65 -7.28 -9.89
N ASP A 43 -10.72 -7.99 -9.53
CA ASP A 43 -12.06 -7.39 -9.40
C ASP A 43 -12.13 -6.40 -8.24
N LEU A 44 -11.34 -6.61 -7.19
CA LEU A 44 -11.24 -5.70 -6.04
C LEU A 44 -10.86 -4.26 -6.45
N LEU A 45 -10.11 -4.08 -7.55
CA LEU A 45 -9.73 -2.75 -8.03
C LEU A 45 -10.95 -1.91 -8.47
N TRP A 46 -12.04 -2.55 -8.87
CA TRP A 46 -13.28 -1.90 -9.33
C TRP A 46 -14.40 -1.89 -8.28
N GLU A 47 -14.12 -2.33 -7.05
CA GLU A 47 -15.11 -2.37 -5.97
C GLU A 47 -15.64 -0.95 -5.68
N PRO A 48 -16.97 -0.71 -5.78
CA PRO A 48 -17.54 0.62 -5.58
C PRO A 48 -17.20 1.25 -4.23
N ALA A 49 -17.10 0.45 -3.16
CA ALA A 49 -16.72 0.95 -1.84
C ALA A 49 -15.31 1.58 -1.83
N PHE A 50 -14.38 1.03 -2.61
CA PHE A 50 -13.06 1.60 -2.79
C PHE A 50 -13.09 2.79 -3.76
N VAL A 51 -13.61 2.60 -4.97
CA VAL A 51 -13.54 3.60 -6.05
C VAL A 51 -14.24 4.90 -5.62
N LYS A 52 -15.42 4.81 -4.99
CA LYS A 52 -16.16 6.01 -4.56
C LYS A 52 -15.48 6.78 -3.44
N ALA A 53 -14.90 6.09 -2.46
CA ALA A 53 -14.12 6.74 -1.42
C ALA A 53 -12.87 7.42 -2.01
N ALA A 54 -12.17 6.75 -2.93
CA ALA A 54 -10.99 7.29 -3.58
C ALA A 54 -11.31 8.53 -4.45
N GLU A 55 -12.38 8.49 -5.25
CA GLU A 55 -12.84 9.63 -6.05
C GLU A 55 -13.15 10.85 -5.18
N GLN A 56 -13.80 10.64 -4.04
CA GLN A 56 -14.12 11.72 -3.09
C GLN A 56 -12.87 12.31 -2.44
N LEU A 57 -11.95 11.46 -1.98
CA LEU A 57 -10.73 11.88 -1.29
C LEU A 57 -9.74 12.57 -2.24
N LEU A 58 -9.67 12.15 -3.51
CA LEU A 58 -8.79 12.74 -4.51
C LEU A 58 -9.45 13.89 -5.32
N GLY A 59 -10.77 14.02 -5.23
CA GLY A 59 -11.54 15.08 -5.89
C GLY A 59 -11.70 14.89 -7.40
N GLY A 60 -11.84 13.65 -7.87
CA GLY A 60 -12.04 13.36 -9.29
C GLY A 60 -11.89 11.87 -9.64
N PRO A 61 -12.00 11.50 -10.94
CA PRO A 61 -11.79 10.13 -11.40
C PRO A 61 -10.41 9.61 -10.99
N VAL A 62 -10.30 8.32 -10.67
CA VAL A 62 -9.06 7.71 -10.16
C VAL A 62 -8.59 6.57 -11.05
N ARG A 63 -7.28 6.34 -11.06
CA ARG A 63 -6.60 5.27 -11.78
C ARG A 63 -5.84 4.38 -10.82
N PHE A 64 -5.71 3.12 -11.19
CA PHE A 64 -4.86 2.17 -10.49
C PHE A 64 -3.38 2.49 -10.72
N TRP A 65 -2.58 2.33 -9.66
CA TRP A 65 -1.13 2.46 -9.70
C TRP A 65 -0.45 1.11 -9.58
N HIS A 66 -0.58 0.47 -8.41
CA HIS A 66 -0.25 -0.93 -8.18
C HIS A 66 -0.95 -1.42 -6.90
N ASP A 67 -0.93 -2.73 -6.70
CA ASP A 67 -1.41 -3.38 -5.49
C ASP A 67 -0.24 -3.94 -4.68
N GLN A 68 -0.48 -4.29 -3.42
CA GLN A 68 0.48 -5.01 -2.59
C GLN A 68 -0.24 -6.10 -1.80
N LEU A 69 0.41 -7.23 -1.60
CA LEU A 69 0.05 -8.21 -0.58
C LEU A 69 1.03 -8.13 0.56
N PHE A 70 0.47 -8.11 1.78
CA PHE A 70 1.24 -8.17 3.01
C PHE A 70 0.81 -9.37 3.83
N CYS A 71 1.80 -10.06 4.41
CA CYS A 71 1.55 -11.03 5.45
C CYS A 71 2.58 -10.87 6.56
N LYS A 72 2.10 -10.69 7.80
CA LYS A 72 2.88 -10.87 9.01
C LYS A 72 2.60 -12.26 9.58
N PRO A 73 3.53 -13.22 9.45
CA PRO A 73 3.35 -14.55 10.02
C PRO A 73 3.11 -14.51 11.52
N ALA A 74 2.49 -15.58 12.04
CA ALA A 74 2.30 -15.76 13.47
C ALA A 74 3.64 -15.75 14.23
N ARG A 75 3.67 -15.16 15.41
CA ARG A 75 4.77 -15.10 16.40
C ARG A 75 6.04 -14.37 15.99
N HIS A 76 6.36 -14.36 14.71
CA HIS A 76 7.62 -13.85 14.18
C HIS A 76 7.39 -12.87 13.02
N GLY A 77 6.21 -12.27 12.94
CA GLY A 77 5.94 -11.24 11.94
C GLY A 77 6.71 -9.97 12.27
N GLY A 78 7.63 -9.54 11.40
CA GLY A 78 8.51 -8.41 11.65
C GLY A 78 7.81 -7.04 11.66
N VAL A 79 8.53 -6.00 12.09
CA VAL A 79 8.05 -4.61 11.99
C VAL A 79 8.10 -4.08 10.56
N VAL A 80 7.22 -3.13 10.27
CA VAL A 80 7.40 -2.19 9.16
C VAL A 80 7.73 -0.84 9.78
N ALA A 81 8.95 -0.36 9.54
CA ALA A 81 9.46 0.90 10.07
C ALA A 81 8.61 2.09 9.65
N TRP A 82 8.65 3.16 10.44
CA TRP A 82 7.92 4.38 10.15
C TRP A 82 8.41 5.03 8.87
N HIS A 83 7.49 5.32 7.95
CA HIS A 83 7.82 5.90 6.65
C HIS A 83 6.65 6.69 6.06
N GLN A 84 6.95 7.42 4.98
CA GLN A 84 5.97 7.92 4.03
C GLN A 84 6.08 7.09 2.76
N ASP A 85 4.96 6.60 2.23
CA ASP A 85 4.98 5.83 0.99
C ASP A 85 5.72 6.62 -0.11
N TYR A 86 5.38 7.90 -0.29
CA TYR A 86 5.89 8.74 -1.40
C TYR A 86 7.42 8.76 -1.52
N SER A 87 8.14 8.54 -0.42
CA SER A 87 9.61 8.54 -0.40
C SER A 87 10.23 7.42 -1.26
N TYR A 88 9.51 6.31 -1.50
CA TYR A 88 10.01 5.16 -2.27
C TYR A 88 9.70 5.21 -3.78
N TRP A 89 8.74 6.04 -4.18
CA TRP A 89 8.11 6.02 -5.50
C TRP A 89 7.76 7.44 -5.98
N THR A 90 8.73 8.36 -5.86
CA THR A 90 8.71 9.74 -6.39
C THR A 90 8.76 9.80 -7.93
N ARG A 91 7.90 9.04 -8.60
CA ARG A 91 7.98 8.77 -10.05
C ARG A 91 6.84 9.36 -10.87
N THR A 92 5.95 10.13 -10.25
CA THR A 92 4.79 10.75 -10.92
C THR A 92 4.52 12.15 -10.38
N VAL A 93 3.81 12.98 -11.14
CA VAL A 93 3.43 14.35 -10.76
C VAL A 93 2.06 14.74 -11.36
N PRO A 94 1.24 15.57 -10.68
CA PRO A 94 1.41 16.01 -9.30
C PRO A 94 1.19 14.85 -8.32
N MET A 95 1.59 15.03 -7.05
CA MET A 95 1.33 14.07 -5.98
C MET A 95 -0.17 14.08 -5.65
N ALA A 96 -0.92 13.22 -6.35
CA ALA A 96 -2.36 13.03 -6.17
C ALA A 96 -2.66 11.55 -5.99
N HIS A 97 -1.96 10.91 -5.05
CA HIS A 97 -2.07 9.48 -4.74
C HIS A 97 -2.90 9.24 -3.48
N LEU A 98 -3.43 8.04 -3.36
CA LEU A 98 -4.15 7.54 -2.20
C LEU A 98 -3.90 6.05 -2.05
N THR A 99 -3.58 5.65 -0.82
CA THR A 99 -3.43 4.25 -0.44
C THR A 99 -4.70 3.78 0.25
N CYS A 100 -5.24 2.63 -0.15
CA CYS A 100 -6.31 1.92 0.54
C CYS A 100 -5.74 0.59 1.07
N TRP A 101 -5.66 0.47 2.40
CA TRP A 101 -5.18 -0.74 3.06
C TRP A 101 -6.38 -1.54 3.59
N ILE A 102 -6.50 -2.79 3.17
CA ILE A 102 -7.67 -3.64 3.44
C ILE A 102 -7.24 -4.84 4.28
N GLY A 103 -7.86 -5.00 5.46
CA GLY A 103 -7.63 -6.16 6.31
C GLY A 103 -8.28 -7.41 5.72
N LEU A 104 -7.49 -8.44 5.40
CA LEU A 104 -8.04 -9.76 5.01
C LEU A 104 -8.29 -10.65 6.24
N ASP A 105 -7.56 -10.37 7.32
CA ASP A 105 -7.77 -10.91 8.65
C ASP A 105 -8.12 -9.78 9.62
N GLU A 106 -8.47 -10.14 10.86
CA GLU A 106 -8.57 -9.17 11.94
C GLU A 106 -7.19 -8.53 12.18
N SER A 107 -7.16 -7.21 12.30
CA SER A 107 -5.95 -6.41 12.47
C SER A 107 -6.06 -5.66 13.80
N THR A 108 -5.25 -6.05 14.77
CA THR A 108 -5.24 -5.52 16.14
C THR A 108 -3.86 -5.02 16.52
N ARG A 109 -3.74 -4.33 17.65
CA ARG A 109 -2.42 -3.91 18.18
C ARG A 109 -1.47 -5.09 18.38
N GLU A 110 -1.99 -6.22 18.88
CA GLU A 110 -1.20 -7.41 19.23
C GLU A 110 -0.66 -8.16 18.00
N ASN A 111 -1.37 -8.09 16.87
CA ASN A 111 -0.94 -8.71 15.61
C ASN A 111 -0.33 -7.71 14.61
N GLY A 112 -0.03 -6.50 15.10
CA GLY A 112 0.75 -5.51 14.39
C GLY A 112 -0.07 -4.68 13.42
N CYS A 113 -1.24 -4.16 13.79
CA CYS A 113 -2.00 -3.23 12.96
C CYS A 113 -1.17 -2.01 12.53
N LEU A 114 -1.65 -1.31 11.50
CA LEU A 114 -1.05 -0.02 11.12
C LEU A 114 -1.18 0.98 12.27
N HIS A 115 -0.20 1.87 12.35
CA HIS A 115 -0.25 3.05 13.20
C HIS A 115 0.02 4.28 12.34
N TYR A 116 -0.71 5.36 12.59
CA TYR A 116 -0.57 6.65 11.91
C TYR A 116 -0.10 7.73 12.86
N ILE A 117 0.67 8.69 12.37
CA ILE A 117 0.94 9.96 13.06
C ILE A 117 -0.07 11.00 12.54
N PRO A 118 -1.10 11.38 13.32
CA PRO A 118 -2.14 12.28 12.85
C PRO A 118 -1.57 13.63 12.37
N GLY A 119 -2.00 14.09 11.20
CA GLY A 119 -1.56 15.36 10.63
C GLY A 119 -0.23 15.33 9.86
N SER A 120 0.55 14.26 9.96
CA SER A 120 1.88 14.13 9.32
C SER A 120 1.85 14.19 7.79
N HIS A 121 0.71 13.93 7.15
CA HIS A 121 0.52 14.13 5.72
C HIS A 121 0.71 15.58 5.24
N ARG A 122 0.78 16.56 6.16
CA ARG A 122 1.09 17.96 5.89
C ARG A 122 2.56 18.33 6.06
N TRP A 123 3.38 17.40 6.55
CA TRP A 123 4.82 17.59 6.61
C TRP A 123 5.42 17.52 5.19
N GLU A 124 6.65 17.98 5.06
CA GLU A 124 7.44 17.75 3.87
C GLU A 124 7.67 16.26 3.60
N LEU A 125 8.11 15.97 2.38
CA LEU A 125 8.58 14.64 2.02
C LEU A 125 9.86 14.33 2.81
N LEU A 126 9.79 13.32 3.67
CA LEU A 126 10.91 12.82 4.45
C LEU A 126 11.77 11.87 3.60
N PRO A 127 13.10 11.86 3.81
CA PRO A 127 13.97 10.89 3.15
C PRO A 127 13.74 9.47 3.69
N VAL A 128 14.08 8.48 2.87
CA VAL A 128 14.00 7.05 3.23
C VAL A 128 14.94 6.73 4.39
N THR A 129 14.41 6.07 5.42
CA THR A 129 15.16 5.59 6.60
C THR A 129 15.21 4.05 6.70
N GLY A 130 14.62 3.35 5.72
CA GLY A 130 14.49 1.88 5.69
C GLY A 130 13.08 1.41 6.07
N LEU A 131 12.67 0.25 5.54
CA LEU A 131 11.31 -0.32 5.78
C LEU A 131 11.27 -1.44 6.82
N ALA A 132 12.38 -2.12 7.10
CA ALA A 132 12.42 -3.27 7.98
C ALA A 132 13.38 -3.08 9.15
N GLY A 133 13.01 -3.60 10.32
CA GLY A 133 13.86 -3.71 11.50
C GLY A 133 13.87 -2.49 12.42
N ASP A 134 14.32 -1.32 11.93
CA ASP A 134 14.58 -0.16 12.81
C ASP A 134 13.39 0.81 12.91
N MET A 135 12.56 0.64 13.94
CA MET A 135 11.45 1.56 14.25
C MET A 135 11.91 2.95 14.75
N THR A 136 13.20 3.15 15.03
CA THR A 136 13.73 4.40 15.58
C THR A 136 14.40 5.29 14.55
N ALA A 137 14.76 4.74 13.38
CA ALA A 137 15.50 5.44 12.33
C ALA A 137 14.87 6.76 11.88
N ILE A 138 13.53 6.86 11.91
CA ILE A 138 12.80 8.07 11.56
C ILE A 138 13.16 9.28 12.45
N ARG A 139 13.62 9.06 13.70
CA ARG A 139 14.06 10.15 14.59
C ARG A 139 15.14 11.02 13.95
N ASN A 140 16.00 10.44 13.11
CA ASN A 140 17.13 11.15 12.51
C ASN A 140 16.70 12.18 11.46
N VAL A 141 15.45 12.16 11.02
CA VAL A 141 14.95 13.00 9.93
C VAL A 141 13.83 13.95 10.36
N LEU A 142 13.35 13.84 11.61
CA LEU A 142 12.32 14.71 12.15
C LEU A 142 12.93 15.93 12.85
N ASN A 143 12.31 17.09 12.65
CA ASN A 143 12.53 18.26 13.50
C ASN A 143 11.81 18.14 14.85
N ASP A 144 12.04 19.10 15.77
CA ASP A 144 11.50 19.01 17.14
C ASP A 144 9.97 19.01 17.20
N GLU A 145 9.29 19.80 16.37
CA GLU A 145 7.82 19.85 16.31
C GLU A 145 7.23 18.54 15.77
N GLN A 146 7.82 18.02 14.69
CA GLN A 146 7.42 16.73 14.13
C GLN A 146 7.68 15.59 15.13
N TRP A 147 8.78 15.65 15.88
CA TRP A 147 9.12 14.66 16.90
C TRP A 147 8.11 14.65 18.05
N GLU A 148 7.67 15.84 18.50
CA GLU A 148 6.60 15.97 19.50
C GLU A 148 5.29 15.32 19.00
N GLN A 149 4.86 15.65 17.77
CA GLN A 149 3.69 15.03 17.16
C GLN A 149 3.84 13.51 17.00
N PHE A 150 5.04 13.05 16.63
CA PHE A 150 5.38 11.63 16.47
C PHE A 150 5.22 10.82 17.76
N GLN A 151 5.27 11.45 18.95
CA GLN A 151 5.05 10.75 20.23
C GLN A 151 3.60 10.28 20.43
N HIS A 152 2.68 10.64 19.53
CA HIS A 152 1.25 10.36 19.67
C HIS A 152 0.68 9.54 18.50
N PRO A 153 1.20 8.32 18.24
CA PRO A 153 0.67 7.46 17.19
C PRO A 153 -0.74 6.94 17.52
N VAL A 154 -1.57 6.79 16.50
CA VAL A 154 -2.90 6.20 16.58
C VAL A 154 -2.91 4.84 15.89
N ALA A 155 -3.30 3.80 16.62
CA ALA A 155 -3.46 2.46 16.05
C ALA A 155 -4.75 2.36 15.24
N ILE A 156 -4.67 1.66 14.11
CA ILE A 156 -5.75 1.48 13.16
C ILE A 156 -6.15 0.01 13.15
N GLU A 157 -7.02 -0.35 14.09
CA GLU A 157 -7.55 -1.71 14.22
C GLU A 157 -8.73 -1.89 13.26
N LEU A 158 -8.74 -3.01 12.53
CA LEU A 158 -9.72 -3.30 11.48
C LEU A 158 -10.24 -4.73 11.62
N LYS A 159 -11.52 -4.92 11.35
CA LYS A 159 -12.10 -6.26 11.14
C LYS A 159 -11.81 -6.73 9.70
N PRO A 160 -11.92 -8.05 9.43
CA PRO A 160 -11.82 -8.56 8.06
C PRO A 160 -12.79 -7.83 7.12
N GLY A 161 -12.26 -7.33 6.00
CA GLY A 161 -13.00 -6.56 4.98
C GLY A 161 -13.11 -5.05 5.25
N GLU A 162 -12.73 -4.58 6.45
CA GLU A 162 -12.61 -3.14 6.70
C GLU A 162 -11.31 -2.60 6.09
N ALA A 163 -11.32 -1.29 5.77
CA ALA A 163 -10.21 -0.63 5.10
C ALA A 163 -9.90 0.73 5.72
N SER A 164 -8.62 1.11 5.68
CA SER A 164 -8.16 2.46 5.98
C SER A 164 -7.61 3.12 4.72
N PHE A 165 -7.77 4.44 4.65
CA PHE A 165 -7.22 5.25 3.57
C PHE A 165 -6.18 6.21 4.12
N HIS A 166 -5.06 6.37 3.42
CA HIS A 166 -4.04 7.34 3.81
C HIS A 166 -3.40 8.06 2.62
N HIS A 167 -3.05 9.32 2.86
CA HIS A 167 -2.31 10.16 1.94
C HIS A 167 -0.87 9.62 1.80
N PRO A 168 -0.20 9.75 0.63
CA PRO A 168 1.15 9.24 0.39
C PRO A 168 2.24 9.83 1.31
N LEU A 169 1.94 10.96 1.98
CA LEU A 169 2.81 11.58 3.01
C LEU A 169 2.40 11.25 4.45
N MET A 170 1.36 10.46 4.68
CA MET A 170 0.99 10.05 6.03
C MET A 170 2.09 9.16 6.59
N VAL A 171 2.76 9.63 7.65
CA VAL A 171 3.74 8.83 8.36
C VAL A 171 3.03 7.68 9.05
N HIS A 172 3.44 6.47 8.70
CA HIS A 172 2.85 5.25 9.22
C HIS A 172 3.86 4.12 9.36
N GLY A 173 3.53 3.16 10.21
CA GLY A 173 4.34 1.98 10.49
C GLY A 173 3.49 0.87 11.08
N SER A 174 4.08 -0.31 11.30
CA SER A 174 3.38 -1.39 12.01
C SER A 174 4.34 -2.24 12.84
N PHE A 175 3.94 -2.53 14.08
CA PHE A 175 4.72 -3.35 15.00
C PHE A 175 4.63 -4.85 14.67
N GLU A 176 5.39 -5.66 15.39
CA GLU A 176 5.47 -7.10 15.19
C GLU A 176 4.10 -7.79 15.35
N ASN A 177 3.98 -8.98 14.74
CA ASN A 177 2.88 -9.88 15.04
C ASN A 177 3.35 -10.93 16.06
N LEU A 178 2.89 -10.77 17.30
CA LEU A 178 3.23 -11.66 18.41
C LEU A 178 2.19 -12.76 18.64
N THR A 179 1.10 -12.75 17.87
CA THR A 179 -0.01 -13.68 18.05
C THR A 179 0.23 -15.01 17.34
N ASP A 180 -0.61 -16.00 17.65
CA ASP A 180 -0.57 -17.34 17.04
C ASP A 180 -1.20 -17.41 15.64
N ILE A 181 -1.73 -16.30 15.12
CA ILE A 181 -2.39 -16.23 13.82
C ILE A 181 -1.66 -15.26 12.88
N PRO A 182 -1.53 -15.58 11.59
CA PRO A 182 -0.98 -14.65 10.62
C PRO A 182 -1.94 -13.48 10.41
N ARG A 183 -1.38 -12.30 10.09
CA ARG A 183 -2.16 -11.11 9.73
C ARG A 183 -1.91 -10.77 8.26
N ARG A 184 -2.88 -11.05 7.41
CA ARG A 184 -2.84 -10.76 5.97
C ARG A 184 -3.62 -9.50 5.63
N ALA A 185 -3.10 -8.78 4.64
CA ALA A 185 -3.74 -7.60 4.10
C ALA A 185 -3.44 -7.46 2.62
N THR A 186 -4.29 -6.71 1.93
CA THR A 186 -4.05 -6.27 0.56
C THR A 186 -4.13 -4.76 0.52
N VAL A 187 -3.36 -4.15 -0.36
CA VAL A 187 -3.29 -2.70 -0.54
C VAL A 187 -3.61 -2.37 -1.97
N ILE A 188 -4.39 -1.32 -2.19
CA ILE A 188 -4.61 -0.72 -3.50
C ILE A 188 -4.07 0.70 -3.45
N ASN A 189 -3.11 0.98 -4.32
CA ASN A 189 -2.62 2.32 -4.53
C ASN A 189 -3.26 2.88 -5.80
N ALA A 190 -3.82 4.07 -5.69
CA ALA A 190 -4.46 4.77 -6.79
C ALA A 190 -3.99 6.22 -6.85
N PHE A 191 -4.16 6.84 -8.01
CA PHE A 191 -3.94 8.28 -8.20
C PHE A 191 -5.05 8.91 -9.01
N ARG A 192 -5.20 10.23 -8.92
CA ARG A 192 -6.19 10.97 -9.69
C ARG A 192 -5.86 10.95 -11.18
N ASP A 193 -6.87 10.76 -12.02
CA ASP A 193 -6.72 10.88 -13.47
C ASP A 193 -6.05 12.22 -13.85
N GLY A 194 -5.17 12.18 -14.86
CA GLY A 194 -4.35 13.30 -15.28
C GLY A 194 -2.98 13.43 -14.59
N VAL A 195 -2.63 12.58 -13.63
CA VAL A 195 -1.24 12.45 -13.16
C VAL A 195 -0.34 11.96 -14.31
N CYS A 196 0.84 12.56 -14.43
CA CYS A 196 1.84 12.25 -15.44
C CYS A 196 3.04 11.53 -14.83
N SER A 197 3.78 10.79 -15.67
CA SER A 197 5.08 10.26 -15.29
C SER A 197 6.07 11.39 -14.99
N ALA A 198 6.92 11.19 -14.00
CA ALA A 198 8.05 12.06 -13.68
C ALA A 198 9.40 11.40 -13.99
N SER A 199 9.39 10.24 -14.64
CA SER A 199 10.58 9.45 -14.96
C SER A 199 10.47 8.83 -16.35
N ASP A 200 11.60 8.62 -17.03
CA ASP A 200 11.67 7.84 -18.27
C ASP A 200 11.98 6.35 -17.99
N GLU A 201 12.21 5.98 -16.73
CA GLU A 201 12.52 4.62 -16.33
C GLU A 201 11.24 3.77 -16.15
N PRO A 202 11.34 2.43 -16.31
CA PRO A 202 10.26 1.52 -15.97
C PRO A 202 9.78 1.72 -14.52
N LEU A 203 8.49 1.97 -14.37
CA LEU A 203 7.87 2.28 -13.08
C LEU A 203 7.64 1.02 -12.23
N LEU A 204 7.32 -0.09 -12.88
CA LEU A 204 7.13 -1.42 -12.30
C LEU A 204 7.80 -2.45 -13.22
N ALA A 205 8.34 -3.53 -12.66
CA ALA A 205 8.98 -4.56 -13.47
C ALA A 205 8.01 -5.16 -14.49
N GLY A 206 8.43 -5.30 -15.75
CA GLY A 206 7.57 -5.84 -16.82
C GLY A 206 6.45 -4.90 -17.30
N VAL A 207 6.40 -3.66 -16.81
CA VAL A 207 5.53 -2.61 -17.35
C VAL A 207 6.34 -1.71 -18.28
N PRO A 208 5.89 -1.45 -19.53
CA PRO A 208 6.57 -0.52 -20.41
C PRO A 208 6.70 0.88 -19.78
N PRO A 209 7.84 1.58 -19.99
CA PRO A 209 8.01 2.92 -19.45
C PRO A 209 6.98 3.88 -20.05
N VAL A 210 6.50 4.80 -19.21
CA VAL A 210 5.68 5.96 -19.63
C VAL A 210 6.62 7.15 -19.63
N PRO A 211 6.91 7.77 -20.78
CA PRO A 211 7.87 8.87 -20.85
C PRO A 211 7.52 10.02 -19.91
N SER A 212 8.54 10.70 -19.40
CA SER A 212 8.37 11.82 -18.49
C SER A 212 7.45 12.90 -19.09
N GLY A 213 6.53 13.42 -18.28
CA GLY A 213 5.51 14.38 -18.68
C GLY A 213 4.30 13.78 -19.40
N GLN A 214 4.31 12.50 -19.76
CA GLN A 214 3.15 11.84 -20.37
C GLN A 214 2.13 11.37 -19.32
N PRO A 215 0.82 11.43 -19.63
CA PRO A 215 -0.23 10.94 -18.73
C PRO A 215 -0.09 9.45 -18.41
N MET A 216 -0.23 9.12 -17.12
CA MET A 216 -0.23 7.75 -16.61
C MET A 216 -1.53 7.03 -16.99
N THR A 217 -1.52 6.31 -18.11
CA THR A 217 -2.73 5.69 -18.68
C THR A 217 -2.46 4.29 -19.25
N GLY A 218 -3.50 3.63 -19.75
CA GLY A 218 -3.40 2.34 -20.44
C GLY A 218 -3.70 1.14 -19.54
N ARG A 219 -3.44 -0.06 -20.06
CA ARG A 219 -3.85 -1.33 -19.41
C ARG A 219 -3.20 -1.61 -18.05
N PHE A 220 -2.05 -0.99 -17.76
CA PHE A 220 -1.33 -1.14 -16.50
C PHE A 220 -1.71 -0.04 -15.48
N PHE A 221 -2.33 1.04 -15.96
CA PHE A 221 -2.84 2.16 -15.17
C PHE A 221 -4.29 2.49 -15.56
N PRO A 222 -5.19 1.49 -15.49
CA PRO A 222 -6.56 1.64 -15.95
C PRO A 222 -7.29 2.73 -15.18
N LEU A 223 -8.21 3.41 -15.86
CA LEU A 223 -9.20 4.24 -15.20
C LEU A 223 -10.14 3.32 -14.42
N LEU A 224 -10.27 3.58 -13.13
CA LEU A 224 -11.18 2.87 -12.26
C LEU A 224 -12.50 3.63 -12.27
N SER A 225 -13.52 2.99 -12.82
CA SER A 225 -14.90 3.46 -12.71
C SER A 225 -15.64 2.48 -11.83
N ALA A 226 -16.48 2.99 -10.93
CA ALA A 226 -17.47 2.13 -10.31
C ALA A 226 -18.34 1.60 -11.45
N ALA A 227 -18.30 0.29 -11.71
CA ALA A 227 -19.23 -0.30 -12.65
C ALA A 227 -20.64 0.13 -12.19
N ALA A 228 -21.41 0.77 -13.07
CA ALA A 228 -22.82 0.99 -12.82
C ALA A 228 -23.39 -0.40 -12.53
N GLY A 229 -23.81 -0.64 -11.29
CA GLY A 229 -24.16 -1.96 -10.82
C GLY A 229 -25.03 -2.66 -11.86
N SER A 230 -24.67 -3.89 -12.23
CA SER A 230 -25.58 -4.73 -12.99
C SER A 230 -26.77 -5.06 -12.08
N THR A 231 -27.75 -4.16 -12.05
CA THR A 231 -29.11 -4.46 -11.65
C THR A 231 -29.74 -5.30 -12.76
N ASP A 232 -29.28 -6.54 -12.88
CA ASP A 232 -30.10 -7.61 -13.42
C ASP A 232 -29.61 -8.95 -12.86
N ARG A 233 -30.00 -9.22 -11.62
CA ARG A 233 -30.16 -10.59 -11.13
C ARG A 233 -31.65 -10.87 -11.05
N THR A 234 -32.29 -10.89 -12.21
CA THR A 234 -33.63 -11.44 -12.38
C THR A 234 -33.68 -12.23 -13.69
N THR A 235 -33.29 -13.51 -13.62
CA THR A 235 -34.05 -14.67 -14.08
C THR A 235 -33.28 -15.95 -13.77
#